data_AF-A0A4Z0H0F1-F1
#
_entry.id   AF-A0A4Z0H0F1-F1
#
_cell.length_a   1.000
_cell.length_b   1.000
_cell.length_c   1.000
_cell.angle_alpha   90.00
_cell.angle_beta   90.00
_cell.angle_gamma   90.00
#
_symmetry.space_group_name_H-M   'P 1'
#
loop_
_entity.id
_entity.type
_entity.pdbx_description
1 polymer ?
#
loop_
_entity_poly.entity_id
_entity_poly.type
_entity_poly.pdbx_seq_one_letter_code
_entity_poly.pdbx_strand_id
1 'polypeptide(L)'
;MSESAEPTRATDPGDEPPCPGPHQMCRGCTGTRLVAITALYVPRSGPAGEMSSLTLCRACEGRGFFCRRTPQCRGPHGSTPMLSPGETPPV
;
A
#
# COMPACT_ATOMS: atom_id res chain seq x y z
N MET A 1 -40.55 -21.84 26.47
CA MET A 1 -39.16 -21.40 26.35
C MET A 1 -38.92 -21.21 24.87
N SER A 2 -38.86 -19.96 24.42
CA SER A 2 -38.76 -19.63 22.99
C SER A 2 -37.30 -19.38 22.67
N GLU A 3 -36.66 -20.35 22.02
CA GLU A 3 -35.31 -20.20 21.48
C GLU A 3 -35.39 -19.33 20.23
N SER A 4 -35.16 -18.03 20.41
CA SER A 4 -34.95 -17.10 19.31
C SER A 4 -33.59 -17.41 18.69
N ALA A 5 -33.58 -18.18 17.60
CA ALA A 5 -32.39 -18.34 16.77
C ALA A 5 -31.99 -16.96 16.21
N GLU A 6 -30.86 -16.43 16.69
CA GLU A 6 -30.25 -15.24 16.11
C GLU A 6 -29.93 -15.51 14.62
N PRO A 7 -30.28 -14.60 13.70
CA PRO A 7 -29.95 -14.75 12.30
C PRO A 7 -28.42 -14.67 12.17
N THR A 8 -27.82 -15.76 11.69
CA THR A 8 -26.41 -15.78 11.30
C THR A 8 -26.18 -14.68 10.26
N ARG A 9 -25.58 -13.56 10.69
CA ARG A 9 -25.21 -12.46 9.81
C ARG A 9 -24.42 -13.03 8.63
N ALA A 10 -25.03 -12.98 7.45
CA ALA A 10 -24.33 -13.23 6.20
C ALA A 10 -23.10 -12.34 6.18
N THR A 11 -21.93 -12.95 6.02
CA THR A 11 -20.65 -12.25 5.94
C THR A 11 -20.71 -11.35 4.70
N ASP A 12 -20.70 -10.04 4.90
CA ASP A 12 -20.64 -9.05 3.84
C ASP A 12 -19.38 -9.36 2.98
N PRO A 13 -19.47 -9.54 1.66
CA PRO A 13 -18.33 -9.87 0.81
C PRO A 13 -17.26 -8.77 0.73
N GLY A 14 -17.39 -7.69 1.50
CA GLY A 14 -16.45 -6.58 1.56
C GLY A 14 -15.34 -6.69 2.62
N ASP A 15 -15.41 -7.65 3.56
CA ASP A 15 -14.47 -7.73 4.69
C ASP A 15 -13.66 -9.03 4.66
N GLU A 16 -12.92 -9.24 3.57
CA GLU A 16 -11.92 -10.31 3.56
C GLU A 16 -10.93 -10.06 4.71
N PRO A 17 -10.60 -11.10 5.50
CA PRO A 17 -9.70 -10.96 6.63
C PRO A 17 -8.37 -10.32 6.16
N PRO A 18 -7.81 -9.37 6.93
CA PRO A 18 -6.60 -8.68 6.53
C PRO A 18 -5.52 -9.70 6.21
N CYS A 19 -4.89 -9.56 5.03
CA CYS A 19 -3.88 -10.51 4.60
C CYS A 19 -2.79 -10.65 5.68
N PRO A 20 -2.42 -11.87 6.10
CA PRO A 20 -1.44 -12.07 7.16
C PRO A 20 0.00 -11.72 6.73
N GLY A 21 0.23 -11.46 5.44
CA GLY A 21 1.56 -11.19 4.89
C GLY A 21 2.28 -12.46 4.41
N PRO A 22 3.60 -12.38 4.17
CA PRO A 22 4.47 -11.24 4.45
C PRO A 22 4.34 -10.11 3.42
N HIS A 23 4.26 -8.87 3.92
CA HIS A 23 4.24 -7.65 3.11
C HIS A 23 5.59 -6.96 3.19
N GLN A 24 6.35 -7.05 2.10
CA GLN A 24 7.67 -6.42 2.03
C GLN A 24 7.53 -4.97 1.65
N MET A 25 8.04 -4.07 2.48
CA MET A 25 7.96 -2.63 2.24
C MET A 25 8.54 -2.27 0.88
N CYS A 26 7.82 -1.44 0.13
CA CYS A 26 8.29 -0.98 -1.17
C CYS A 26 9.54 -0.12 -0.97
N ARG A 27 10.65 -0.52 -1.60
CA ARG A 27 11.91 0.22 -1.52
C ARG A 27 11.86 1.58 -2.25
N GLY A 28 10.97 1.72 -3.24
CA GLY A 28 10.86 2.95 -4.03
C GLY A 28 10.17 4.10 -3.30
N CYS A 29 9.13 3.83 -2.50
CA CYS A 29 8.42 4.85 -1.72
C CYS A 29 8.55 4.68 -0.20
N THR A 30 9.34 3.70 0.25
CA THR A 30 9.55 3.40 1.68
C THR A 30 8.25 3.31 2.47
N GLY A 31 7.24 2.63 1.90
CA GLY A 31 5.93 2.46 2.55
C GLY A 31 4.95 3.64 2.39
N THR A 32 5.41 4.82 1.99
CA THR A 32 4.59 6.05 1.96
C THR A 32 3.56 6.10 0.84
N ARG A 33 3.64 5.16 -0.12
CA ARG A 33 2.77 5.07 -1.32
C ARG A 33 2.99 6.18 -2.36
N LEU A 34 3.74 7.23 -2.01
CA LEU A 34 3.97 8.40 -2.84
C LEU A 34 5.46 8.54 -3.19
N VAL A 35 5.74 9.15 -4.34
CA VAL A 35 7.09 9.58 -4.74
C VAL A 35 7.04 11.02 -5.20
N ALA A 36 8.06 11.79 -4.83
CA ALA A 36 8.24 13.14 -5.34
C ALA A 36 8.83 13.08 -6.74
N ILE A 37 8.21 13.81 -7.67
CA ILE A 37 8.76 14.05 -9.00
C ILE A 37 9.04 15.53 -9.11
N THR A 38 10.29 15.86 -9.45
CA THR A 38 10.75 17.24 -9.63
C THR A 38 11.04 17.49 -11.10
N ALA A 39 10.41 18.53 -11.64
CA ALA A 39 10.69 19.05 -12.96
C ALA A 39 11.54 20.33 -12.82
N LEU A 40 12.64 20.39 -13.58
CA LEU A 40 13.48 21.58 -13.70
C LEU A 40 13.10 22.32 -14.97
N TYR A 41 12.84 23.63 -14.84
CA TYR A 41 12.62 24.51 -15.97
C TYR A 41 13.81 25.45 -16.12
N VAL A 42 14.46 25.38 -17.28
CA VAL A 42 15.59 26.24 -17.62
C VAL A 42 15.14 27.22 -18.70
N PRO A 43 14.88 28.48 -18.36
CA PRO A 43 14.53 29.49 -19.36
C PRO A 43 15.76 29.88 -20.19
N ARG A 44 15.52 30.46 -21.38
CA ARG A 44 16.60 31.01 -22.23
C ARG A 44 17.33 32.20 -21.57
N SER A 45 16.69 32.88 -20.63
CA SER A 45 17.24 34.00 -19.87
C SER A 45 16.58 34.08 -18.49
N GLY A 46 17.35 34.42 -17.45
CA GLY A 46 16.87 34.50 -16.07
C GLY A 46 17.16 33.24 -15.23
N PRO A 47 16.68 33.19 -13.97
CA PRO A 47 16.96 32.09 -13.07
C PRO A 47 16.19 30.81 -13.46
N ALA A 48 16.82 29.66 -13.29
CA ALA A 48 16.15 28.37 -13.38
C ALA A 48 15.15 28.21 -12.24
N GLY A 49 14.08 27.44 -12.49
CA GLY A 49 13.06 27.11 -11.50
C GLY A 49 12.87 25.61 -11.35
N GLU A 50 12.29 25.22 -10.23
CA GLU A 50 11.87 23.85 -9.97
C GLU A 50 10.39 23.80 -9.62
N MET A 51 9.75 22.70 -10.00
CA MET A 51 8.40 22.38 -9.58
C MET A 51 8.36 20.91 -9.13
N SER A 52 7.93 20.68 -7.90
CA SER A 52 7.82 19.34 -7.33
C SER A 52 6.37 18.97 -7.09
N SER A 53 6.01 17.72 -7.38
CA SER A 53 4.68 17.16 -7.12
C SER A 53 4.78 15.75 -6.55
N LEU A 54 3.81 15.37 -5.74
CA LEU A 54 3.69 14.00 -5.21
C LEU A 54 2.80 13.17 -6.16
N THR A 55 3.29 11.99 -6.51
CA THR A 55 2.56 11.05 -7.36
C THR A 55 2.54 9.65 -6.75
N LEU A 56 1.58 8.82 -7.14
CA LEU A 56 1.54 7.42 -6.71
C LEU A 56 2.81 6.70 -7.16
N CYS A 57 3.40 5.94 -6.22
CA CYS A 57 4.55 5.12 -6.51
C CYS A 57 4.16 4.04 -7.52
N ARG A 58 4.68 4.14 -8.74
CA ARG A 58 4.42 3.16 -9.82
C ARG A 58 4.96 1.77 -9.48
N ALA A 59 6.05 1.69 -8.72
CA ALA A 59 6.68 0.42 -8.37
C ALA A 59 5.76 -0.50 -7.54
N CYS A 60 4.97 0.07 -6.63
CA CYS A 60 4.02 -0.68 -5.81
C CYS A 60 2.56 -0.33 -6.11
N GLU A 61 2.31 0.35 -7.22
CA GLU A 61 0.97 0.80 -7.65
C GLU A 61 0.20 1.54 -6.53
N GLY A 62 0.91 2.35 -5.74
CA GLY A 62 0.33 3.09 -4.61
C GLY A 62 0.00 2.25 -3.38
N ARG A 63 0.41 0.97 -3.30
CA ARG A 63 0.12 0.09 -2.15
C ARG A 63 1.05 0.32 -0.96
N GLY A 64 2.30 0.69 -1.24
CA GLY A 64 3.37 0.88 -0.24
C GLY A 64 4.18 -0.39 0.08
N PHE A 65 3.75 -1.55 -0.40
CA PHE A 65 4.39 -2.85 -0.16
C PHE A 65 4.11 -3.85 -1.28
N PHE A 66 4.86 -4.96 -1.27
CA PHE A 66 4.66 -6.14 -2.10
C PHE A 66 4.21 -7.31 -1.24
N CYS A 67 3.07 -7.93 -1.56
CA CYS A 67 2.65 -9.17 -0.92
C CYS A 67 3.37 -10.36 -1.55
N ARG A 68 3.98 -11.21 -0.73
CA ARG A 68 4.63 -12.45 -1.20
C ARG A 68 3.77 -13.71 -1.01
N ARG A 69 2.54 -13.57 -0.52
CA ARG A 69 1.59 -14.70 -0.41
C ARG A 69 1.09 -15.12 -1.80
N THR A 70 0.79 -16.40 -1.97
CA THR A 70 0.05 -16.92 -3.11
C THR A 70 -1.30 -17.47 -2.62
N PRO A 71 -2.45 -16.97 -3.13
CA PRO A 71 -2.59 -15.85 -4.05
C PRO A 71 -2.21 -14.51 -3.40
N GLN A 72 -1.79 -13.54 -4.22
CA GLN A 72 -1.55 -12.18 -3.74
C GLN A 72 -2.86 -11.58 -3.24
N CYS A 73 -2.78 -10.86 -2.13
CA CYS A 73 -3.92 -10.15 -1.59
C CYS A 73 -4.40 -9.05 -2.53
N ARG A 74 -5.73 -8.92 -2.63
CA ARG A 74 -6.41 -7.88 -3.39
C ARG A 74 -7.04 -6.87 -2.43
N GLY A 75 -7.39 -5.69 -2.95
CA GLY A 75 -8.12 -4.68 -2.17
C GLY A 75 -7.27 -3.79 -1.25
N PRO A 76 -7.92 -2.87 -0.52
CA PRO A 76 -7.27 -1.88 0.34
C PRO A 76 -6.65 -2.54 1.57
N HIS A 77 -5.47 -2.06 1.96
CA HIS A 77 -4.70 -2.58 3.09
C HIS A 77 -4.44 -1.41 4.04
N GLY A 78 -5.38 -1.22 4.97
CA GLY A 78 -5.37 -0.08 5.89
C GLY A 78 -4.25 -0.19 6.93
N SER A 79 -4.22 -1.30 7.66
CA SER A 79 -3.36 -1.53 8.83
C SER A 79 -2.49 -2.78 8.69
N THR A 80 -2.18 -3.19 7.46
CA THR A 80 -1.50 -4.46 7.25
C THR A 80 -0.01 -4.33 7.62
N PRO A 81 0.52 -5.22 8.50
CA PRO A 81 1.90 -5.11 8.96
C PRO A 81 2.87 -5.26 7.78
N MET A 82 3.79 -4.30 7.65
CA MET A 82 4.85 -4.29 6.65
C MET A 82 6.18 -4.63 7.30
N LEU A 83 6.97 -5.45 6.61
CA LEU A 83 8.35 -5.76 6.95
C LEU A 83 9.26 -4.73 6.29
N SER A 84 10.16 -4.16 7.07
CA SER A 84 11.15 -3.19 6.61
C SER A 84 12.09 -3.81 5.57
N PRO A 85 12.70 -3.01 4.69
CA PRO A 85 13.69 -3.50 3.75
C PRO A 85 14.85 -4.16 4.50
N GLY A 86 14.95 -5.49 4.41
CA GLY A 86 15.99 -6.27 5.08
C GLY A 86 15.48 -7.10 6.27
N GLU A 87 14.24 -6.94 6.71
CA GLU A 87 13.64 -7.86 7.68
C GLU A 87 13.26 -9.18 7.00
N THR A 88 13.84 -10.26 7.50
CA THR A 88 13.41 -11.62 7.20
C THR A 88 12.07 -11.86 7.91
N PRO A 89 11.02 -12.32 7.21
CA PRO A 89 9.78 -12.70 7.89
C PRO A 89 10.06 -13.78 8.95
N PRO A 90 9.36 -13.75 10.09
CA PRO A 90 9.43 -14.83 11.08
C PRO A 90 9.01 -16.15 10.41
N VAL A 91 9.79 -17.21 10.68
CA VAL A 91 9.55 -18.58 10.21
C VAL A 91 8.33 -19.20 10.86
#